data_AF-A0A392N4U5-F1
#
_entry.id   AF-A0A392N4U5-F1
#
_cell.length_a   1.000
_cell.length_b   1.000
_cell.length_c   1.000
_cell.angle_alpha   90.00
_cell.angle_beta   90.00
_cell.angle_gamma   90.00
#
_symmetry.space_group_name_H-M   'P 1'
#
loop_
_entity.id
_entity.type
_entity.pdbx_description
1 polymer ?
#
loop_
_entity_poly.entity_id
_entity_poly.type
_entity_poly.pdbx_seq_one_letter_code
_entity_poly.pdbx_strand_id
1 'polypeptide(L)'
;MPFYTMPCHDKPEYSNSFTVFIRDEEIISGAQRIHEPNLLEQRAHACGINIETISTYFDSFRHGAPLYGGFGANLERVVILFCGLIDNGSPYSFDMDCHPI
;
A
#
# COMPACT_ATOMS: atom_id res chain seq x y z
N MET A 1 -3.97 4.52 -6.68
CA MET A 1 -3.38 3.45 -5.83
C MET A 1 -3.01 2.21 -6.65
N PRO A 2 -2.02 1.37 -6.22
CA PRO A 2 -1.66 0.14 -6.92
C PRO A 2 -2.85 -0.83 -7.06
N PHE A 3 -2.89 -1.62 -8.14
CA PHE A 3 -4.01 -2.52 -8.44
C PHE A 3 -4.26 -3.58 -7.35
N TYR A 4 -3.20 -4.01 -6.64
CA TYR A 4 -3.25 -5.01 -5.58
C TYR A 4 -3.67 -4.46 -4.20
N THR A 5 -4.08 -3.19 -4.12
CA THR A 5 -4.50 -2.55 -2.86
C THR A 5 -5.97 -2.81 -2.59
N MET A 6 -6.31 -3.30 -1.39
CA MET A 6 -7.68 -3.59 -1.01
C MET A 6 -8.51 -2.28 -0.92
N PRO A 7 -9.65 -2.18 -1.61
CA PRO A 7 -10.59 -1.06 -1.42
C PRO A 7 -11.24 -1.12 -0.03
N CYS A 8 -11.61 0.04 0.51
CA CYS A 8 -12.36 0.13 1.75
C CYS A 8 -13.78 -0.39 1.56
N HIS A 9 -14.27 -1.19 2.51
CA HIS A 9 -15.60 -1.81 2.43
C HIS A 9 -16.72 -0.77 2.47
N ASP A 10 -16.60 0.22 3.36
CA ASP A 10 -17.64 1.22 3.61
C ASP A 10 -17.62 2.36 2.58
N LYS A 11 -16.45 2.61 1.98
CA LYS A 11 -16.23 3.70 1.02
C LYS A 11 -15.33 3.25 -0.14
N PRO A 12 -15.91 2.71 -1.23
CA PRO A 12 -15.16 2.18 -2.37
C PRO A 12 -14.32 3.20 -3.12
N GLU A 13 -14.43 4.50 -2.81
CA GLU A 13 -13.56 5.57 -3.30
C GLU A 13 -12.25 5.71 -2.50
N TYR A 14 -12.10 4.96 -1.40
CA TYR A 14 -10.89 4.90 -0.57
C TYR A 14 -10.30 3.49 -0.50
N SER A 15 -9.01 3.40 -0.22
CA SER A 15 -8.31 2.13 -0.03
C SER A 15 -7.91 1.88 1.43
N ASN A 16 -7.80 0.61 1.80
CA ASN A 16 -7.24 0.15 3.07
C ASN A 16 -5.69 0.25 3.04
N SER A 17 -5.20 1.47 2.84
CA SER A 17 -3.79 1.83 2.88
C SER A 17 -3.50 2.80 4.03
N PHE A 18 -2.24 2.89 4.43
CA PHE A 18 -1.77 3.82 5.43
C PHE A 18 -0.39 4.34 5.04
N THR A 19 -0.09 5.55 5.50
CA THR A 19 1.19 6.22 5.28
C THR A 19 1.73 6.69 6.62
N VAL A 20 3.01 6.45 6.89
CA VAL A 20 3.67 6.88 8.12
C VAL A 20 4.64 8.00 7.79
N PHE A 21 4.52 9.08 8.56
CA PHE A 21 5.35 10.27 8.42
C PHE A 21 6.34 10.36 9.59
N ILE A 22 7.54 10.86 9.29
CA ILE A 22 8.52 11.28 10.29
C ILE A 22 8.96 12.68 9.87
N ARG A 23 8.79 13.68 10.73
CA ARG A 23 9.13 15.08 10.42
C ARG A 23 8.51 15.56 9.09
N ASP A 24 7.20 15.33 8.95
CA ASP A 24 6.39 15.72 7.78
C ASP A 24 6.79 15.08 6.44
N GLU A 25 7.63 14.05 6.47
CA GLU A 25 8.08 13.31 5.29
C GLU A 25 7.58 11.86 5.36
N GLU A 26 7.05 11.36 4.23
CA GLU A 26 6.60 9.98 4.11
C GLU A 26 7.79 9.01 4.19
N ILE A 27 7.71 8.05 5.11
CA ILE A 27 8.77 7.05 5.34
C ILE A 27 8.30 5.63 5.06
N ILE A 28 7.03 5.35 5.33
CA ILE A 28 6.45 4.03 5.16
C ILE A 28 5.11 4.19 4.47
N SER A 29 4.88 3.41 3.41
CA SER A 29 3.56 3.22 2.85
C SER A 29 3.20 1.73 2.93
N GLY A 30 2.02 1.46 3.47
CA GLY A 30 1.50 0.11 3.65
C GLY A 30 0.07 -0.01 3.19
N ALA A 31 -0.35 -1.23 2.90
CA ALA A 31 -1.75 -1.51 2.63
C ALA A 31 -2.11 -2.96 2.85
N GLN A 32 -3.40 -3.18 3.09
CA GLN A 32 -4.00 -4.49 2.94
C GLN A 32 -4.01 -4.87 1.45
N ARG A 33 -3.67 -6.11 1.15
CA ARG A 33 -3.63 -6.62 -0.21
C ARG A 33 -4.91 -7.37 -0.55
N ILE A 34 -5.30 -7.32 -1.82
CA ILE A 34 -6.44 -8.10 -2.31
C ILE A 34 -6.04 -9.58 -2.32
N HIS A 35 -6.72 -10.39 -1.52
CA HIS A 35 -6.56 -11.85 -1.47
C HIS A 35 -7.55 -12.58 -2.40
N GLU A 36 -8.62 -11.91 -2.83
CA GLU A 36 -9.65 -12.45 -3.73
C GLU A 36 -9.22 -12.35 -5.20
N PRO A 37 -9.03 -13.47 -5.92
CA PRO A 37 -8.48 -13.46 -7.27
C PRO A 37 -9.38 -12.70 -8.27
N ASN A 38 -10.70 -12.85 -8.16
CA ASN A 38 -11.65 -12.16 -9.03
C ASN A 38 -11.58 -10.62 -8.88
N LEU A 39 -11.44 -10.13 -7.64
CA LEU A 39 -11.34 -8.70 -7.36
C LEU A 39 -9.99 -8.14 -7.84
N LEU A 40 -8.92 -8.91 -7.65
CA LEU A 40 -7.58 -8.54 -8.12
C LEU A 40 -7.54 -8.44 -9.65
N GLU A 41 -8.25 -9.33 -10.35
CA GLU A 41 -8.32 -9.36 -11.81
C GLU A 41 -9.08 -8.13 -12.35
N GLN A 42 -10.24 -7.82 -11.76
CA GLN A 42 -11.01 -6.62 -12.09
C GLN A 42 -10.18 -5.35 -11.90
N ARG A 43 -9.39 -5.27 -10.83
CA ARG A 43 -8.51 -4.12 -10.54
C ARG A 43 -7.33 -4.05 -11.51
N ALA A 44 -6.73 -5.18 -11.85
CA ALA A 44 -5.66 -5.23 -12.85
C ALA A 44 -6.16 -4.71 -14.22
N HIS A 45 -7.35 -5.15 -14.66
CA HIS A 45 -7.99 -4.64 -15.86
C HIS A 45 -8.31 -3.14 -15.80
N ALA A 46 -8.86 -2.67 -14.68
CA ALA A 46 -9.15 -1.24 -14.48
C ALA A 46 -7.87 -0.37 -14.53
N CYS A 47 -6.73 -0.91 -14.10
CA CYS A 47 -5.42 -0.27 -14.19
C CYS A 47 -4.70 -0.50 -15.53
N GLY A 48 -5.31 -1.18 -16.51
CA GLY A 48 -4.71 -1.44 -17.82
C GLY A 48 -3.58 -2.48 -17.83
N ILE A 49 -3.52 -3.35 -16.82
CA ILE A 49 -2.47 -4.38 -16.70
C ILE A 49 -2.91 -5.64 -17.45
N ASN A 50 -2.04 -6.16 -18.31
CA ASN A 50 -2.25 -7.45 -18.96
C ASN A 50 -1.95 -8.59 -17.98
N ILE A 51 -3.00 -9.32 -17.58
CA ILE A 51 -2.93 -10.44 -16.63
C ILE A 51 -2.01 -11.56 -17.12
N GLU A 52 -1.88 -11.77 -18.43
CA GLU A 52 -1.01 -12.83 -18.96
C GLU A 52 0.44 -12.65 -18.52
N THR A 53 0.89 -11.40 -18.37
CA THR A 53 2.27 -11.08 -17.92
C THR A 53 2.52 -11.39 -16.45
N ILE A 54 1.45 -11.50 -15.66
CA ILE A 54 1.48 -11.73 -14.21
C ILE A 54 0.64 -12.96 -13.80
N SER A 55 0.41 -13.88 -14.73
CA SER A 55 -0.41 -15.09 -14.53
C SER A 55 0.05 -15.92 -13.33
N THR A 56 1.37 -16.11 -13.18
CA THR A 56 1.96 -16.81 -12.03
C THR A 56 1.65 -16.13 -10.68
N TYR A 57 1.53 -14.80 -10.66
CA TYR A 57 1.14 -14.06 -9.46
C TYR A 57 -0.31 -14.38 -9.09
N PHE A 58 -1.23 -14.32 -10.06
CA PHE A 58 -2.64 -14.67 -9.83
C PHE A 58 -2.85 -16.12 -9.42
N ASP A 59 -2.10 -17.04 -10.03
CA ASP A 59 -2.17 -18.47 -9.70
C ASP A 59 -1.80 -18.75 -8.25
N SER A 60 -0.92 -17.94 -7.64
CA SER A 60 -0.56 -18.08 -6.23
C SER A 60 -1.72 -17.83 -5.26
N PHE A 61 -2.75 -17.07 -5.68
CA PHE A 61 -3.94 -16.77 -4.86
C PHE A 61 -5.08 -17.76 -5.06
N ARG A 62 -5.02 -18.60 -6.11
CA ARG A 62 -6.11 -19.55 -6.45
C ARG A 62 -6.32 -20.66 -5.42
N HIS A 63 -5.29 -21.01 -4.65
CA HIS A 63 -5.37 -22.03 -3.60
C HIS A 63 -5.83 -21.49 -2.25
N GLY A 64 -6.31 -20.24 -2.21
CA GLY A 64 -6.73 -19.56 -0.99
C GLY A 64 -5.56 -18.85 -0.34
N ALA A 65 -5.58 -17.51 -0.38
CA ALA A 65 -4.66 -16.70 0.40
C ALA A 65 -5.36 -16.16 1.65
N PRO A 66 -4.69 -16.19 2.82
CA PRO A 66 -5.25 -15.59 4.04
C PRO A 66 -5.38 -14.07 3.87
N LEU A 67 -5.98 -13.37 4.82
CA LEU A 67 -5.90 -11.91 4.85
C LEU A 67 -4.45 -11.48 5.12
N TYR A 68 -3.82 -10.81 4.15
CA TYR A 68 -2.45 -10.31 4.28
C TYR A 68 -2.34 -8.83 3.90
N GLY A 69 -1.35 -8.19 4.48
CA GLY A 69 -0.95 -6.82 4.20
C GLY A 69 0.55 -6.70 4.34
N GLY A 70 1.08 -5.53 4.01
CA GLY A 70 2.49 -5.27 4.20
C GLY A 70 2.79 -3.79 4.03
N PHE A 71 4.01 -3.44 4.35
CA PHE A 71 4.52 -2.09 4.20
C PHE A 71 5.94 -2.13 3.64
N GLY A 72 6.30 -1.08 2.90
CA GLY A 72 7.67 -0.83 2.49
C GLY A 72 8.24 0.34 3.29
N ALA A 73 9.44 0.18 3.83
CA ALA A 73 10.16 1.26 4.51
C ALA A 73 11.54 1.40 3.89
N ASN A 74 11.94 2.63 3.57
CA ASN A 74 13.30 2.92 3.14
C ASN A 74 14.18 3.15 4.38
N LEU A 75 15.06 2.19 4.68
CA LEU A 75 15.91 2.22 5.88
C LEU A 75 16.80 3.46 5.94
N GLU A 76 17.35 3.90 4.81
CA GLU A 76 18.21 5.09 4.74
C GLU A 76 17.41 6.34 5.13
N ARG A 77 16.19 6.51 4.59
CA ARG A 77 15.29 7.62 4.95
C ARG A 77 14.86 7.55 6.41
N VAL A 78 14.54 6.35 6.92
CA VAL A 78 14.23 6.14 8.36
C VAL A 78 15.38 6.67 9.21
N VAL A 79 16.62 6.24 8.94
CA VAL A 79 17.79 6.62 9.74
C VAL A 79 18.05 8.13 9.66
N ILE A 80 17.99 8.71 8.46
CA ILE A 80 18.23 10.14 8.24
C ILE A 80 17.22 11.00 9.02
N LEU A 81 15.92 10.69 8.91
CA LEU A 81 14.87 11.48 9.57
C LEU A 81 14.76 11.21 11.06
N PHE A 82 14.96 9.96 11.48
CA PHE A 82 14.93 9.58 12.89
C PHE A 82 16.06 10.26 13.66
N CYS A 83 17.29 10.22 13.13
CA CYS A 83 18.46 10.87 13.72
C CYS A 83 18.50 12.39 13.48
N GLY A 84 17.58 12.96 12.69
CA GLY A 84 17.57 14.40 12.39
C GLY A 84 18.81 14.87 11.64
N LEU A 85 19.38 14.01 10.79
CA LEU A 85 20.58 14.32 9.99
C LEU A 85 20.28 15.33 8.87
N ILE A 86 19.00 15.64 8.67
CA ILE A 86 18.49 16.73 7.84
C ILE A 86 17.59 17.60 8.74
N ASP A 87 17.85 18.90 8.79
CA ASP A 87 17.10 19.86 9.61
C ASP A 87 15.92 20.43 8.81
N ASN A 88 14.73 19.86 9.01
CA ASN A 88 13.48 20.30 8.36
C ASN A 88 12.41 20.84 9.34
N GLY A 89 12.77 21.05 10.62
CA GLY A 89 11.95 21.75 11.62
C GLY A 89 10.44 21.49 11.68
N SER A 90 9.97 20.42 12.36
CA SER A 90 8.64 20.25 13.00
C SER A 90 8.44 18.80 13.53
N PRO A 91 7.59 18.50 14.55
CA PRO A 91 7.58 17.24 15.27
C PRO A 91 6.58 16.20 14.71
N TYR A 92 6.93 14.93 14.92
CA TYR A 92 6.26 13.68 14.53
C TYR A 92 4.70 13.70 14.58
N SER A 93 4.06 13.35 13.46
CA SER A 93 2.62 13.03 13.37
C SER A 93 2.41 11.60 12.84
N PHE A 94 1.37 10.93 13.34
CA PHE A 94 0.93 9.61 12.88
C PHE A 94 -0.48 9.74 12.34
N ASP A 95 -0.63 9.79 11.01
CA ASP A 95 -1.92 10.01 10.37
C ASP A 95 -2.41 8.73 9.67
N MET A 96 -3.53 8.19 10.16
CA MET A 96 -4.17 7.02 9.58
C MET A 96 -5.16 7.47 8.50
N ASP A 97 -4.66 7.84 7.33
CA ASP A 97 -5.49 8.41 6.27
C ASP A 97 -5.95 7.37 5.24
N CYS A 98 -7.26 7.35 4.99
CA CYS A 98 -7.85 6.69 3.84
C CYS A 98 -7.41 7.43 2.57
N HIS A 99 -6.59 6.79 1.73
CA HIS A 99 -6.14 7.39 0.48
C HIS A 99 -7.12 7.09 -0.67
N PRO A 100 -7.47 8.09 -1.50
CA PRO A 100 -8.35 7.88 -2.65
C PRO A 100 -7.73 6.88 -3.63
N ILE A 101 -8.58 6.02 -4.19
CA ILE A 101 -8.14 4.91 -5.06
C ILE A 101 -7.68 5.38 -6.43
#